data_AF-A0A7L0PHN3-F1
#
_entry.id   AF-A0A7L0PHN3-F1
#
_cell.length_a   1.000
_cell.length_b   1.000
_cell.length_c   1.000
_cell.angle_alpha   90.00
_cell.angle_beta   90.00
_cell.angle_gamma   90.00
#
_symmetry.space_group_name_H-M   'P 1'
#
loop_
_entity.id
_entity.type
_entity.pdbx_description
1 polymer ?
#
loop_
_entity_poly.entity_id
_entity_poly.type
_entity_poly.pdbx_seq_one_letter_code
_entity_poly.pdbx_strand_id
1 'polypeptide(L)'
;LTLPALSLLPSSPVQWRRAGAAVLPEGSAIQQGALVLPRTSLATAGTYSCHSEDGGLLHAVSLRLGYLPGVPFVSCRASDYENFSCSWTSSVETFLPTRYITTYRGNMSPPHLPICRNKKGHVGPCLQDPSHPGTCTVHGSEFWSSYRLNITEVNPLGSSFRLLDVTMQAIIKPDPPEGLVVEPIPLAPRRLHVSWKYPSSWPKEPHFQLRFRLQYRPVIHRSWSVVETVNLSEVITDAFAGLEHVVQVSTKDFLDAGNWSEWSAEARATPVRDPATTASEETTTDASLESLAEEPSQAPNPEPINRSDPLEKMAILVSLGIFAFFVLAAVLVITILIWLRVRKHGKDETKPHNFLVAATHLKALPSESGCS
;
A
#
# COMPACT_ATOMS: atom_id res chain seq x y z
N LEU A 1 -41.51 1.43 -10.51
CA LEU A 1 -41.02 0.31 -11.36
C LEU A 1 -42.22 -0.40 -11.95
N THR A 2 -42.19 -0.81 -13.22
CA THR A 2 -43.30 -1.52 -13.87
C THR A 2 -42.83 -2.89 -14.36
N LEU A 3 -43.52 -3.95 -13.97
CA LEU A 3 -43.28 -5.31 -14.46
C LEU A 3 -44.31 -5.61 -15.56
N PRO A 4 -43.87 -5.85 -16.81
CA PRO A 4 -44.78 -6.12 -17.91
C PRO A 4 -45.43 -7.49 -17.74
N ALA A 5 -46.72 -7.60 -18.06
CA ALA A 5 -47.33 -8.88 -18.36
C ALA A 5 -47.03 -9.19 -19.83
N LEU A 6 -46.32 -10.29 -20.11
CA LEU A 6 -46.34 -10.88 -21.44
C LEU A 6 -47.68 -11.63 -21.58
N SER A 7 -48.78 -10.91 -21.77
CA SER A 7 -50.04 -11.50 -22.23
C SER A 7 -50.18 -11.29 -23.73
N LEU A 8 -50.66 -12.31 -24.44
CA LEU A 8 -50.96 -12.23 -25.88
C LEU A 8 -52.16 -11.31 -26.19
N LEU A 9 -52.90 -10.88 -25.16
CA LEU A 9 -54.07 -10.00 -25.25
C LEU A 9 -53.97 -8.88 -24.20
N PRO A 10 -53.97 -7.59 -24.62
CA PRO A 10 -53.77 -6.44 -23.74
C PRO A 10 -54.99 -6.08 -22.84
N SER A 11 -56.11 -6.81 -22.93
CA SER A 11 -57.37 -6.47 -22.27
C SER A 11 -57.93 -7.52 -21.30
N SER A 12 -57.33 -8.71 -21.22
CA SER A 12 -57.79 -9.76 -20.28
C SER A 12 -57.40 -9.42 -18.83
N PRO A 13 -58.29 -9.58 -17.84
CA PRO A 13 -57.96 -9.38 -16.44
C PRO A 13 -56.87 -10.38 -16.02
N VAL A 14 -55.84 -9.89 -15.35
CA VAL A 14 -54.73 -10.72 -14.85
C VAL A 14 -54.53 -10.52 -13.36
N GLN A 15 -54.08 -11.57 -12.68
CA GLN A 15 -53.77 -11.53 -11.26
C GLN A 15 -52.26 -11.65 -11.05
N TRP A 16 -51.68 -10.70 -10.32
CA TRP A 16 -50.28 -10.76 -9.91
C TRP A 16 -50.12 -11.36 -8.52
N ARG A 17 -49.13 -12.24 -8.37
CA ARG A 17 -48.76 -12.90 -7.11
C ARG A 17 -47.25 -12.82 -6.91
N ARG A 18 -46.81 -12.66 -5.67
CA ARG A 18 -45.39 -12.71 -5.29
C ARG A 18 -45.11 -14.02 -4.57
N ALA A 19 -44.09 -14.75 -5.00
CA ALA A 19 -43.71 -16.02 -4.40
C ALA A 19 -43.39 -15.85 -2.90
N GLY A 20 -43.97 -16.70 -2.06
CA GLY A 20 -43.76 -16.69 -0.61
C GLY A 20 -44.44 -15.55 0.16
N ALA A 21 -45.25 -14.71 -0.49
CA ALA A 21 -45.98 -13.62 0.15
C ALA A 21 -47.48 -13.73 -0.10
N ALA A 22 -48.29 -13.48 0.93
CA ALA A 22 -49.75 -13.50 0.83
C ALA A 22 -50.31 -12.28 0.06
N VAL A 23 -49.59 -11.16 0.09
CA VAL A 23 -50.02 -9.89 -0.53
C VAL A 23 -48.85 -9.26 -1.29
N LEU A 24 -49.18 -8.51 -2.35
CA LEU A 24 -48.21 -7.67 -3.06
C LEU A 24 -47.72 -6.51 -2.17
N PRO A 25 -46.56 -5.89 -2.48
CA PRO A 25 -46.08 -4.72 -1.76
C PRO A 25 -47.12 -3.60 -1.68
N GLU A 26 -47.07 -2.82 -0.60
CA GLU A 26 -48.01 -1.73 -0.37
C GLU A 26 -48.03 -0.71 -1.52
N GLY A 27 -49.23 -0.27 -1.93
CA GLY A 27 -49.42 0.67 -3.03
C GLY A 27 -49.21 0.08 -4.43
N SER A 28 -49.01 -1.23 -4.56
CA SER A 28 -48.96 -1.90 -5.87
C SER A 28 -50.28 -1.71 -6.62
N ALA A 29 -50.20 -1.43 -7.92
CA ALA A 29 -51.36 -1.27 -8.78
C ALA A 29 -51.17 -2.05 -10.09
N ILE A 30 -52.27 -2.54 -10.67
CA ILE A 30 -52.24 -3.19 -11.99
C ILE A 30 -52.77 -2.18 -13.02
N GLN A 31 -51.97 -1.86 -14.02
CA GLN A 31 -52.33 -0.93 -15.10
C GLN A 31 -52.09 -1.62 -16.44
N GLN A 32 -53.16 -1.79 -17.23
CA GLN A 32 -53.10 -2.47 -18.53
C GLN A 32 -52.42 -3.86 -18.45
N GLY A 33 -52.73 -4.62 -17.39
CA GLY A 33 -52.14 -5.93 -17.10
C GLY A 33 -50.72 -5.91 -16.52
N ALA A 34 -49.99 -4.79 -16.58
CA ALA A 34 -48.68 -4.65 -15.97
C ALA A 34 -48.77 -4.32 -14.48
N LEU A 35 -47.84 -4.84 -13.67
CA LEU A 35 -47.75 -4.54 -12.25
C LEU A 35 -46.86 -3.31 -12.01
N VAL A 36 -47.43 -2.26 -11.44
CA VAL A 36 -46.74 -1.04 -11.03
C VAL A 36 -46.41 -1.10 -9.54
N LEU A 37 -45.12 -1.01 -9.23
CA LEU A 37 -44.56 -0.94 -7.88
C LEU A 37 -44.05 0.50 -7.65
N PRO A 38 -44.77 1.35 -6.90
CA PRO A 38 -44.41 2.77 -6.77
C PRO A 38 -43.19 3.00 -5.87
N ARG A 39 -43.04 2.21 -4.79
CA ARG A 39 -41.90 2.29 -3.86
C ARG A 39 -41.22 0.94 -3.75
N THR A 40 -40.05 0.82 -4.34
CA THR A 40 -39.24 -0.41 -4.30
C THR A 40 -38.07 -0.26 -3.34
N SER A 41 -37.91 -1.24 -2.47
CA SER A 41 -36.75 -1.41 -1.57
C SER A 41 -36.19 -2.81 -1.74
N LEU A 42 -35.01 -3.11 -1.18
CA LEU A 42 -34.43 -4.47 -1.24
C LEU A 42 -35.43 -5.55 -0.77
N ALA A 43 -36.30 -5.25 0.20
CA ALA A 43 -37.34 -6.14 0.69
C ALA A 43 -38.46 -6.45 -0.33
N THR A 44 -38.57 -5.68 -1.41
CA THR A 44 -39.52 -5.94 -2.51
C THR A 44 -38.96 -6.84 -3.61
N ALA A 45 -37.68 -7.22 -3.54
CA ALA A 45 -37.07 -8.18 -4.46
C ALA A 45 -37.70 -9.58 -4.32
N GLY A 46 -37.74 -10.34 -5.42
CA GLY A 46 -38.30 -11.68 -5.45
C GLY A 46 -38.97 -12.02 -6.77
N THR A 47 -39.62 -13.18 -6.81
CA THR A 47 -40.29 -13.67 -8.02
C THR A 47 -41.76 -13.25 -8.03
N TYR A 48 -42.14 -12.52 -9.07
CA TYR A 48 -43.49 -12.07 -9.34
C TYR A 48 -44.06 -12.89 -10.50
N SER A 49 -45.30 -13.34 -10.36
CA SER A 49 -45.98 -14.17 -11.34
C SER A 49 -47.32 -13.56 -11.71
N CYS A 50 -47.59 -13.52 -13.00
CA CYS A 50 -48.82 -13.07 -13.61
C CYS A 50 -49.64 -14.31 -13.98
N HIS A 51 -50.90 -14.36 -13.55
CA HIS A 51 -51.82 -15.47 -13.76
C HIS A 51 -53.05 -15.00 -14.53
N SER A 52 -53.62 -15.88 -15.35
CA SER A 52 -54.91 -15.67 -16.01
C SER A 52 -56.05 -15.73 -14.99
N GLU A 53 -57.24 -15.35 -15.42
CA GLU A 53 -58.47 -15.46 -14.63
C GLU A 53 -58.73 -16.90 -14.17
N ASP A 54 -58.41 -17.89 -15.02
CA ASP A 54 -58.52 -19.32 -14.71
C ASP A 54 -57.41 -19.83 -13.77
N GLY A 55 -56.50 -18.96 -13.33
CA GLY A 55 -55.38 -19.30 -12.43
C GLY A 55 -54.18 -19.93 -13.14
N GLY A 56 -54.14 -19.93 -14.47
CA GLY A 56 -53.01 -20.41 -15.25
C GLY A 56 -51.84 -19.42 -15.20
N LEU A 57 -50.61 -19.90 -15.04
CA LEU A 57 -49.42 -19.05 -15.06
C LEU A 57 -49.18 -18.51 -16.47
N LEU A 58 -49.25 -17.19 -16.64
CA LEU A 58 -48.98 -16.52 -17.91
C LEU A 58 -47.50 -16.14 -18.03
N HIS A 59 -46.94 -15.55 -16.98
CA HIS A 59 -45.56 -15.05 -16.99
C HIS A 59 -44.98 -14.98 -15.58
N ALA A 60 -43.67 -15.12 -15.45
CA ALA A 60 -42.95 -14.93 -14.19
C ALA A 60 -41.68 -14.11 -14.40
N VAL A 61 -41.44 -13.14 -13.51
CA VAL A 61 -40.29 -12.24 -13.53
C VAL A 61 -39.62 -12.28 -12.17
N SER A 62 -38.29 -12.45 -12.17
CA SER A 62 -37.50 -12.30 -10.95
C SER A 62 -36.97 -10.87 -10.84
N LEU A 63 -37.56 -10.11 -9.91
CA LEU A 63 -37.15 -8.75 -9.62
C LEU A 63 -35.94 -8.75 -8.67
N ARG A 64 -34.80 -8.26 -9.16
CA ARG A 64 -33.62 -7.95 -8.36
C ARG A 64 -33.53 -6.44 -8.16
N LEU A 65 -33.20 -6.02 -6.95
CA LEU A 65 -33.01 -4.63 -6.60
C LEU A 65 -31.62 -4.46 -5.97
N GLY A 66 -31.07 -3.27 -6.16
CA GLY A 66 -29.76 -2.91 -5.66
C GLY A 66 -29.42 -1.48 -6.03
N TYR A 67 -28.13 -1.16 -5.99
CA TYR A 67 -27.64 0.20 -6.14
C TYR A 67 -26.70 0.34 -7.33
N LEU A 68 -26.56 1.57 -7.82
CA LEU A 68 -25.54 1.92 -8.80
C LEU A 68 -24.14 1.68 -8.22
N PRO A 69 -23.15 1.28 -9.03
CA PRO A 69 -21.78 1.15 -8.56
C PRO A 69 -21.22 2.49 -8.07
N GLY A 70 -20.44 2.44 -7.00
CA GLY A 70 -19.63 3.56 -6.52
C GLY A 70 -18.27 3.62 -7.23
N VAL A 71 -17.48 4.67 -7.02
CA VAL A 71 -16.11 4.75 -7.55
C VAL A 71 -15.25 3.70 -6.83
N PRO A 72 -14.65 2.71 -7.53
CA PRO A 72 -13.90 1.65 -6.87
C PRO A 72 -12.59 2.19 -6.25
N PHE A 73 -12.18 1.59 -5.14
CA PHE A 73 -10.87 1.82 -4.55
C PHE A 73 -9.85 0.97 -5.28
N VAL A 74 -8.80 1.58 -5.84
CA VAL A 74 -7.79 0.90 -6.66
C VAL A 74 -6.41 1.15 -6.08
N SER A 75 -5.61 0.09 -5.96
CA SER A 75 -4.21 0.13 -5.57
C SER A 75 -3.37 -0.74 -6.50
N CYS A 76 -2.13 -0.31 -6.79
CA CYS A 76 -1.23 -1.06 -7.66
C CYS A 76 0.12 -1.32 -6.98
N ARG A 77 0.74 -2.45 -7.31
CA ARG A 77 2.04 -2.89 -6.81
C ARG A 77 2.78 -3.65 -7.90
N ALA A 78 4.10 -3.46 -7.96
CA ALA A 78 4.99 -4.27 -8.78
C ALA A 78 5.95 -5.05 -7.88
N SER A 79 5.95 -6.38 -7.99
CA SER A 79 6.94 -7.24 -7.30
C SER A 79 8.27 -7.30 -8.05
N ASP A 80 8.26 -6.99 -9.34
CA ASP A 80 9.42 -7.00 -10.23
C ASP A 80 9.41 -5.75 -11.13
N TYR A 81 10.39 -5.61 -12.03
CA TYR A 81 10.54 -4.44 -12.91
C TYR A 81 9.87 -4.60 -14.29
N GLU A 82 9.30 -5.77 -14.59
CA GLU A 82 8.67 -6.10 -15.88
C GLU A 82 7.14 -6.11 -15.79
N ASN A 83 6.57 -6.35 -14.62
CA ASN A 83 5.14 -6.56 -14.44
C ASN A 83 4.63 -5.80 -13.22
N PHE A 84 3.43 -5.22 -13.34
CA PHE A 84 2.72 -4.70 -12.19
C PHE A 84 1.29 -5.21 -12.16
N SER A 85 0.76 -5.33 -10.95
CA SER A 85 -0.61 -5.75 -10.70
C SER A 85 -1.36 -4.64 -9.99
N CYS A 86 -2.67 -4.59 -10.23
CA CYS A 86 -3.58 -3.70 -9.53
C CYS A 86 -4.72 -4.52 -8.93
N SER A 87 -5.11 -4.16 -7.73
CA SER A 87 -6.24 -4.71 -7.01
C SER A 87 -7.27 -3.62 -6.73
N TRP A 88 -8.53 -4.03 -6.62
CA TRP A 88 -9.62 -3.11 -6.30
C TRP A 88 -10.70 -3.72 -5.43
N THR A 89 -11.43 -2.83 -4.77
CA THR A 89 -12.63 -3.17 -3.99
C THR A 89 -13.76 -2.21 -4.36
N SER A 90 -14.99 -2.72 -4.37
CA SER A 90 -16.16 -1.87 -4.55
C SER A 90 -16.32 -0.94 -3.35
N SER A 91 -16.66 0.32 -3.60
CA SER A 91 -16.87 1.30 -2.52
C SER A 91 -18.24 1.20 -1.86
N VAL A 92 -19.18 0.49 -2.50
CA VAL A 92 -20.56 0.31 -2.02
C VAL A 92 -21.03 -1.11 -2.31
N GLU A 93 -21.80 -1.69 -1.41
CA GLU A 93 -22.44 -2.98 -1.68
C GLU A 93 -23.63 -2.77 -2.62
N THR A 94 -23.50 -3.25 -3.87
CA THR A 94 -24.51 -2.98 -4.91
C THR A 94 -25.69 -3.94 -4.89
N PHE A 95 -25.57 -5.10 -4.22
CA PHE A 95 -26.55 -6.21 -4.23
C PHE A 95 -26.92 -6.73 -5.63
N LEU A 96 -26.11 -6.42 -6.65
CA LEU A 96 -26.35 -6.80 -8.04
C LEU A 96 -25.14 -7.53 -8.63
N PRO A 97 -25.34 -8.45 -9.59
CA PRO A 97 -24.25 -9.05 -10.34
C PRO A 97 -23.41 -7.95 -10.99
N THR A 98 -22.14 -7.90 -10.62
CA THR A 98 -21.22 -6.83 -11.00
C THR A 98 -20.02 -7.43 -11.72
N ARG A 99 -19.56 -6.76 -12.76
CA ARG A 99 -18.36 -7.12 -13.53
C ARG A 99 -17.43 -5.93 -13.66
N TYR A 100 -16.16 -6.19 -13.94
CA TYR A 100 -15.14 -5.16 -14.05
C TYR A 100 -14.54 -5.12 -15.46
N ILE A 101 -14.36 -3.91 -16.00
CA ILE A 101 -13.64 -3.65 -17.24
C ILE A 101 -12.33 -2.95 -16.87
N THR A 102 -11.20 -3.53 -17.26
CA THR A 102 -9.86 -3.10 -16.85
C THR A 102 -8.97 -2.83 -18.05
N THR A 103 -8.57 -1.57 -18.20
CA THR A 103 -7.71 -1.13 -19.31
C THR A 103 -6.58 -0.24 -18.80
N TYR A 104 -5.52 -0.12 -19.59
CA TYR A 104 -4.43 0.79 -19.32
C TYR A 104 -4.01 1.52 -20.58
N ARG A 105 -3.38 2.67 -20.39
CA ARG A 105 -2.63 3.39 -21.41
C ARG A 105 -1.19 3.58 -20.95
N GLY A 106 -0.25 2.99 -21.66
CA GLY A 106 1.18 3.10 -21.39
C GLY A 106 1.87 4.23 -22.15
N ASN A 107 3.16 4.40 -21.86
CA ASN A 107 4.07 5.35 -22.50
C ASN A 107 3.57 6.79 -22.43
N MET A 108 3.02 7.16 -21.27
CA MET A 108 2.69 8.56 -20.98
C MET A 108 4.01 9.30 -20.71
N SER A 109 4.37 10.27 -21.56
CA SER A 109 5.50 11.16 -21.25
C SER A 109 5.26 11.85 -19.90
N PRO A 110 6.29 12.04 -19.06
CA PRO A 110 6.16 12.82 -17.84
C PRO A 110 5.58 14.21 -18.16
N PRO A 111 4.73 14.79 -17.30
CA PRO A 111 4.07 16.07 -17.57
C PRO A 111 5.05 17.25 -17.79
N HIS A 112 6.34 17.06 -17.49
CA HIS A 112 7.39 18.07 -17.59
C HIS A 112 8.42 17.83 -18.70
N LEU A 113 8.31 16.74 -19.48
CA LEU A 113 9.17 16.53 -20.65
C LEU A 113 8.40 16.85 -21.95
N PRO A 114 9.08 17.42 -22.96
CA PRO A 114 8.45 17.67 -24.24
C PRO A 114 7.92 16.34 -24.81
N ILE A 115 6.62 16.31 -25.11
CA ILE A 115 5.96 15.17 -25.74
C ILE A 115 6.65 14.94 -27.08
N CYS A 116 7.45 13.88 -27.19
CA CYS A 116 7.87 13.37 -28.49
C CYS A 116 6.59 12.89 -29.19
N ARG A 117 6.04 13.72 -30.10
CA ARG A 117 4.77 13.52 -30.83
C ARG A 117 4.63 12.17 -31.56
N ASN A 118 5.69 11.35 -31.62
CA ASN A 118 5.76 10.12 -32.40
C ASN A 118 5.51 8.81 -31.63
N LYS A 119 5.39 8.81 -30.29
CA LYS A 119 4.94 7.62 -29.55
C LYS A 119 3.48 7.79 -29.12
N LYS A 120 2.53 7.34 -29.94
CA LYS A 120 1.14 7.15 -29.48
C LYS A 120 1.18 6.14 -28.33
N GLY A 121 0.77 6.55 -27.13
CA GLY A 121 0.70 5.65 -25.98
C GLY A 121 -0.14 4.41 -26.30
N HIS A 122 0.42 3.23 -26.07
CA HIS A 122 -0.26 1.96 -26.32
C HIS A 122 -1.41 1.80 -25.32
N VAL A 123 -2.59 1.45 -25.82
CA VAL A 123 -3.76 1.13 -24.99
C VAL A 123 -3.97 -0.37 -25.05
N GLY A 124 -4.00 -1.00 -23.88
CA GLY A 124 -4.13 -2.45 -23.75
C GLY A 124 -5.08 -2.85 -22.61
N PRO A 125 -5.53 -4.11 -22.60
CA PRO A 125 -6.28 -4.65 -21.46
C PRO A 125 -5.34 -4.92 -20.28
N CYS A 126 -5.80 -4.66 -19.06
CA CYS A 126 -5.16 -5.21 -17.86
C CYS A 126 -5.80 -6.57 -17.59
N LEU A 127 -5.01 -7.65 -17.67
CA LEU A 127 -5.53 -9.01 -17.71
C LEU A 127 -6.01 -9.44 -16.31
N GLN A 128 -7.29 -9.78 -16.20
CA GLN A 128 -7.89 -10.27 -14.96
C GLN A 128 -7.64 -11.77 -14.80
N ASP A 129 -7.28 -12.19 -13.59
CA ASP A 129 -7.15 -13.59 -13.23
C ASP A 129 -8.43 -14.09 -12.55
N PRO A 130 -9.16 -15.06 -13.14
CA PRO A 130 -10.35 -15.63 -12.54
C PRO A 130 -10.12 -16.29 -11.16
N SER A 131 -8.89 -16.75 -10.89
CA SER A 131 -8.53 -17.35 -9.60
C SER A 131 -8.30 -16.30 -8.49
N HIS A 132 -8.07 -15.04 -8.86
CA HIS A 132 -7.87 -13.92 -7.95
C HIS A 132 -8.83 -12.76 -8.30
N PRO A 133 -10.13 -12.87 -7.98
CA PRO A 133 -11.12 -11.85 -8.28
C PRO A 133 -10.72 -10.47 -7.72
N GLY A 134 -11.00 -9.41 -8.49
CA GLY A 134 -10.66 -8.05 -8.08
C GLY A 134 -9.19 -7.67 -8.31
N THR A 135 -8.46 -8.45 -9.11
CA THR A 135 -7.07 -8.14 -9.50
C THR A 135 -6.88 -8.18 -11.01
N CYS A 136 -5.89 -7.45 -11.51
CA CYS A 136 -5.42 -7.54 -12.88
C CYS A 136 -3.92 -7.26 -12.99
N THR A 137 -3.29 -7.76 -14.05
CA THR A 137 -1.85 -7.63 -14.30
C THR A 137 -1.57 -7.01 -15.66
N VAL A 138 -0.57 -6.14 -15.71
CA VAL A 138 0.02 -5.59 -16.93
C VAL A 138 1.43 -6.14 -17.08
N HIS A 139 1.66 -6.89 -18.16
CA HIS A 139 2.94 -7.52 -18.46
C HIS A 139 3.79 -6.67 -19.41
N GLY A 140 5.11 -6.88 -19.40
CA GLY A 140 6.03 -6.21 -20.33
C GLY A 140 6.05 -4.69 -20.15
N SER A 141 5.95 -4.26 -18.89
CA SER A 141 6.05 -2.87 -18.47
C SER A 141 7.50 -2.40 -18.50
N GLU A 142 7.71 -1.13 -18.84
CA GLU A 142 9.02 -0.51 -18.84
C GLU A 142 9.22 0.22 -17.50
N PHE A 143 10.34 -0.06 -16.82
CA PHE A 143 10.65 0.47 -15.48
C PHE A 143 10.63 2.00 -15.38
N TRP A 144 10.98 2.71 -16.45
CA TRP A 144 11.03 4.18 -16.50
C TRP A 144 9.74 4.81 -17.05
N SER A 145 8.70 4.01 -17.30
CA SER A 145 7.46 4.46 -17.92
C SER A 145 6.34 4.73 -16.92
N SER A 146 5.38 5.54 -17.36
CA SER A 146 4.15 5.84 -16.64
C SER A 146 2.93 5.33 -17.40
N TYR A 147 1.95 4.88 -16.64
CA TYR A 147 0.73 4.23 -17.08
C TYR A 147 -0.49 4.93 -16.49
N ARG A 148 -1.56 5.02 -17.27
CA ARG A 148 -2.89 5.43 -16.78
C ARG A 148 -3.83 4.24 -16.84
N LEU A 149 -4.20 3.72 -15.67
CA LEU A 149 -5.18 2.65 -15.53
C LEU A 149 -6.60 3.19 -15.49
N ASN A 150 -7.53 2.37 -15.98
CA ASN A 150 -8.97 2.56 -15.86
C ASN A 150 -9.62 1.26 -15.38
N ILE A 151 -10.15 1.30 -14.16
CA ILE A 151 -10.93 0.21 -13.57
C ILE A 151 -12.39 0.68 -13.52
N THR A 152 -13.24 0.05 -14.31
CA THR A 152 -14.67 0.38 -14.41
C THR A 152 -15.51 -0.76 -13.82
N GLU A 153 -16.29 -0.46 -12.80
CA GLU A 153 -17.30 -1.34 -12.21
C GLU A 153 -18.63 -1.18 -12.95
N VAL A 154 -19.26 -2.29 -13.35
CA VAL A 154 -20.49 -2.29 -14.16
C VAL A 154 -21.51 -3.25 -13.59
N ASN A 155 -22.74 -2.78 -13.41
CA ASN A 155 -23.90 -3.61 -13.08
C ASN A 155 -25.12 -3.23 -13.96
N PRO A 156 -26.27 -3.92 -13.85
CA PRO A 156 -27.45 -3.63 -14.68
C PRO A 156 -28.02 -2.21 -14.55
N LEU A 157 -27.70 -1.48 -13.48
CA LEU A 157 -28.18 -0.11 -13.27
C LEU A 157 -27.25 0.94 -13.90
N GLY A 158 -25.97 0.63 -14.09
CA GLY A 158 -25.00 1.55 -14.67
C GLY A 158 -23.55 1.17 -14.40
N SER A 159 -22.66 2.16 -14.44
CA SER A 159 -21.24 1.97 -14.21
C SER A 159 -20.60 3.14 -13.47
N SER A 160 -19.46 2.86 -12.85
CA SER A 160 -18.59 3.85 -12.23
C SER A 160 -17.13 3.43 -12.39
N PHE A 161 -16.20 4.37 -12.43
CA PHE A 161 -14.81 4.08 -12.76
C PHE A 161 -13.81 4.90 -11.95
N ARG A 162 -12.60 4.36 -11.84
CA ARG A 162 -11.43 5.04 -11.27
C ARG A 162 -10.32 5.08 -12.30
N LEU A 163 -9.82 6.28 -12.57
CA LEU A 163 -8.55 6.48 -13.27
C LEU A 163 -7.42 6.60 -12.25
N LEU A 164 -6.30 5.93 -12.53
CA LEU A 164 -5.11 5.98 -11.68
C LEU A 164 -3.86 6.10 -12.53
N ASP A 165 -3.07 7.14 -12.27
CA ASP A 165 -1.74 7.29 -12.86
C ASP A 165 -0.72 6.55 -11.98
N VAL A 166 0.08 5.70 -12.62
CA VAL A 166 1.04 4.81 -11.99
C VAL A 166 2.37 4.96 -12.70
N THR A 167 3.43 5.23 -11.94
CA THR A 167 4.80 5.18 -12.45
C THR A 167 5.48 3.97 -11.85
N MET A 168 6.11 3.14 -12.69
CA MET A 168 6.65 1.85 -12.26
C MET A 168 7.67 1.99 -11.12
N GLN A 169 8.58 2.96 -11.21
CA GLN A 169 9.55 3.31 -10.14
C GLN A 169 8.92 3.69 -8.79
N ALA A 170 7.64 4.11 -8.76
CA ALA A 170 6.96 4.53 -7.53
C ALA A 170 6.22 3.37 -6.85
N ILE A 171 5.78 2.37 -7.63
CA ILE A 171 4.98 1.24 -7.14
C ILE A 171 5.78 -0.05 -6.97
N ILE A 172 7.04 -0.06 -7.38
CA ILE A 172 7.92 -1.22 -7.18
C ILE A 172 8.14 -1.45 -5.69
N LYS A 173 7.89 -2.68 -5.26
CA LYS A 173 8.07 -3.15 -3.90
C LYS A 173 8.34 -4.65 -4.03
N PRO A 174 9.62 -5.09 -4.05
CA PRO A 174 9.94 -6.49 -4.22
C PRO A 174 9.33 -7.37 -3.13
N ASP A 175 9.25 -8.67 -3.37
CA ASP A 175 8.93 -9.63 -2.30
C ASP A 175 10.14 -9.82 -1.37
N PRO A 176 9.93 -10.27 -0.12
CA PRO A 176 11.02 -10.45 0.85
C PRO A 176 12.06 -11.47 0.36
N PRO A 177 13.35 -11.32 0.73
CA PRO A 177 14.38 -12.32 0.43
C PRO A 177 14.01 -13.73 0.92
N GLU A 178 14.45 -14.74 0.16
CA GLU A 178 14.14 -16.14 0.42
C GLU A 178 15.36 -16.90 0.94
N GLY A 179 15.11 -18.03 1.62
CA GLY A 179 16.18 -18.92 2.07
C GLY A 179 17.17 -18.28 3.03
N LEU A 180 16.68 -17.48 3.98
CA LEU A 180 17.51 -16.88 5.04
C LEU A 180 18.11 -17.99 5.91
N VAL A 181 19.44 -18.01 6.00
CA VAL A 181 20.23 -18.93 6.82
C VAL A 181 21.13 -18.10 7.74
N VAL A 182 21.18 -18.48 9.02
CA VAL A 182 22.02 -17.84 10.05
C VAL A 182 22.82 -18.92 10.75
N GLU A 183 24.14 -18.83 10.68
CA GLU A 183 25.05 -19.85 11.22
C GLU A 183 26.11 -19.21 12.13
N PRO A 184 26.43 -19.83 13.28
CA PRO A 184 27.56 -19.41 14.10
C PRO A 184 28.89 -19.70 13.39
N ILE A 185 29.84 -18.77 13.48
CA ILE A 185 31.18 -19.01 12.94
C ILE A 185 32.02 -19.74 14.00
N PRO A 186 32.57 -20.94 13.71
CA PRO A 186 33.41 -21.67 14.65
C PRO A 186 34.58 -20.83 15.14
N LEU A 187 34.89 -20.95 16.44
CA LEU A 187 35.98 -20.20 17.10
C LEU A 187 35.79 -18.66 17.09
N ALA A 188 34.62 -18.15 16.73
CA ALA A 188 34.31 -16.72 16.69
C ALA A 188 33.02 -16.43 17.49
N PRO A 189 33.12 -16.26 18.82
CA PRO A 189 31.99 -16.28 19.75
C PRO A 189 31.04 -15.09 19.63
N ARG A 190 31.43 -14.05 18.87
CA ARG A 190 30.62 -12.85 18.59
C ARG A 190 30.21 -12.73 17.12
N ARG A 191 30.35 -13.80 16.34
CA ARG A 191 30.10 -13.75 14.90
C ARG A 191 29.01 -14.71 14.43
N LEU A 192 28.14 -14.18 13.58
CA LEU A 192 27.13 -14.95 12.84
C LEU A 192 27.29 -14.68 11.35
N HIS A 193 27.41 -15.74 10.57
CA HIS A 193 27.32 -15.68 9.11
C HIS A 193 25.85 -15.74 8.71
N VAL A 194 25.39 -14.74 7.96
CA VAL A 194 24.01 -14.65 7.49
C VAL A 194 24.03 -14.68 5.97
N SER A 195 23.19 -15.50 5.35
CA SER A 195 23.07 -15.57 3.89
C SER A 195 21.62 -15.74 3.45
N TRP A 196 21.30 -15.26 2.26
CA TRP A 196 19.95 -15.31 1.68
C TRP A 196 20.01 -15.34 0.15
N LYS A 197 18.83 -15.45 -0.47
CA LYS A 197 18.64 -15.44 -1.92
C LYS A 197 17.70 -14.30 -2.32
N TYR A 198 17.80 -13.90 -3.58
CA TYR A 198 16.78 -13.07 -4.22
C TYR A 198 15.40 -13.76 -4.13
N PRO A 199 14.30 -13.00 -3.99
CA PRO A 199 12.96 -13.56 -4.11
C PRO A 199 12.75 -14.19 -5.49
N SER A 200 11.95 -15.25 -5.58
CA SER A 200 11.70 -15.95 -6.85
C SER A 200 10.99 -15.08 -7.88
N SER A 201 10.27 -14.05 -7.42
CA SER A 201 9.57 -13.10 -8.27
C SER A 201 10.50 -12.10 -8.96
N TRP A 202 11.74 -11.91 -8.51
CA TRP A 202 12.65 -10.94 -9.10
C TRP A 202 13.53 -11.56 -10.20
N PRO A 203 13.36 -11.18 -11.47
CA PRO A 203 14.22 -11.67 -12.53
C PRO A 203 15.65 -11.16 -12.33
N LYS A 204 16.63 -12.05 -12.51
CA LYS A 204 18.04 -11.75 -12.23
C LYS A 204 18.70 -11.13 -13.47
N GLU A 205 18.63 -9.81 -13.59
CA GLU A 205 19.34 -9.05 -14.61
C GLU A 205 20.44 -8.15 -14.02
N PRO A 206 21.55 -7.92 -14.74
CA PRO A 206 22.64 -7.07 -14.25
C PRO A 206 22.24 -5.63 -13.95
N HIS A 207 21.23 -5.11 -14.65
CA HIS A 207 20.81 -3.70 -14.58
C HIS A 207 19.78 -3.42 -13.49
N PHE A 208 19.13 -4.45 -12.94
CA PHE A 208 18.10 -4.34 -11.90
C PHE A 208 18.50 -5.17 -10.69
N GLN A 209 19.56 -4.73 -10.01
CA GLN A 209 20.03 -5.35 -8.78
C GLN A 209 19.19 -4.90 -7.59
N LEU A 210 19.21 -5.70 -6.54
CA LEU A 210 18.59 -5.38 -5.27
C LEU A 210 19.66 -5.01 -4.24
N ARG A 211 19.28 -4.13 -3.32
CA ARG A 211 20.01 -3.86 -2.08
C ARG A 211 19.21 -4.40 -0.88
N PHE A 212 19.92 -4.81 0.14
CA PHE A 212 19.35 -5.49 1.29
C PHE A 212 19.59 -4.70 2.55
N ARG A 213 18.66 -4.78 3.48
CA ARG A 213 18.87 -4.39 4.87
C ARG A 213 18.59 -5.60 5.75
N LEU A 214 19.54 -5.89 6.61
CA LEU A 214 19.48 -6.93 7.61
C LEU A 214 19.22 -6.26 8.95
N GLN A 215 18.31 -6.81 9.74
CA GLN A 215 18.13 -6.44 11.13
C GLN A 215 18.36 -7.64 12.04
N TYR A 216 19.06 -7.42 13.16
CA TYR A 216 19.32 -8.45 14.16
C TYR A 216 19.24 -7.89 15.57
N ARG A 217 18.90 -8.77 16.53
CA ARG A 217 18.91 -8.45 17.96
C ARG A 217 19.01 -9.73 18.78
N PRO A 218 19.55 -9.68 20.01
CA PRO A 218 19.31 -10.72 21.00
C PRO A 218 17.81 -10.88 21.26
N VAL A 219 17.34 -12.11 21.43
CA VAL A 219 15.92 -12.39 21.74
C VAL A 219 15.46 -11.65 22.99
N ILE A 220 16.34 -11.53 23.98
CA ILE A 220 16.12 -10.85 25.25
C ILE A 220 16.01 -9.31 25.12
N HIS A 221 16.51 -8.74 24.02
CA HIS A 221 16.52 -7.30 23.77
C HIS A 221 15.40 -6.90 22.81
N ARG A 222 14.93 -5.65 22.91
CA ARG A 222 13.89 -5.11 22.03
C ARG A 222 14.44 -4.32 20.84
N SER A 223 15.60 -3.70 21.02
CA SER A 223 16.20 -2.83 20.01
C SER A 223 16.87 -3.63 18.91
N TRP A 224 16.60 -3.26 17.66
CA TRP A 224 17.22 -3.84 16.48
C TRP A 224 18.50 -3.09 16.12
N SER A 225 19.54 -3.84 15.78
CA SER A 225 20.69 -3.36 15.01
C SER A 225 20.41 -3.59 13.52
N VAL A 226 20.80 -2.65 12.65
CA VAL A 226 20.52 -2.70 11.21
C VAL A 226 21.81 -2.51 10.41
N VAL A 227 21.98 -3.33 9.37
CA VAL A 227 23.10 -3.26 8.42
C VAL A 227 22.53 -3.28 7.01
N GLU A 228 22.98 -2.36 6.14
CA GLU A 228 22.64 -2.38 4.72
C GLU A 228 23.80 -2.94 3.90
N THR A 229 23.49 -3.78 2.90
CA THR A 229 24.48 -4.44 2.05
C THR A 229 23.90 -4.71 0.66
N VAL A 230 24.78 -4.83 -0.33
CA VAL A 230 24.41 -5.27 -1.70
C VAL A 230 24.73 -6.75 -1.94
N ASN A 231 25.43 -7.36 -0.97
CA ASN A 231 25.80 -8.77 -1.03
C ASN A 231 24.63 -9.66 -0.60
N LEU A 232 24.70 -10.94 -0.97
CA LEU A 232 23.75 -11.97 -0.55
C LEU A 232 24.11 -12.65 0.77
N SER A 233 25.16 -12.12 1.42
CA SER A 233 25.63 -12.59 2.71
C SER A 233 26.27 -11.45 3.48
N GLU A 234 26.19 -11.51 4.80
CA GLU A 234 26.78 -10.56 5.72
C GLU A 234 27.32 -11.30 6.95
N VAL A 235 28.38 -10.75 7.57
CA VAL A 235 28.91 -11.29 8.83
C VAL A 235 28.63 -10.29 9.93
N ILE A 236 27.70 -10.65 10.83
CA ILE A 236 27.50 -9.92 12.08
C ILE A 236 28.75 -10.12 12.94
N THR A 237 29.35 -9.04 13.45
CA THR A 237 30.64 -9.10 14.18
C THR A 237 30.54 -8.73 15.66
N ASP A 238 29.40 -8.21 16.08
CA ASP A 238 29.14 -7.68 17.41
C ASP A 238 28.06 -8.46 18.17
N ALA A 239 27.68 -9.65 17.69
CA ALA A 239 26.69 -10.51 18.35
C ALA A 239 27.11 -10.84 19.80
N PHE A 240 26.13 -11.05 20.66
CA PHE A 240 26.37 -11.42 22.05
C PHE A 240 26.66 -12.92 22.17
N ALA A 241 27.83 -13.26 22.70
CA ALA A 241 28.24 -14.65 22.86
C ALA A 241 27.23 -15.44 23.72
N GLY A 242 26.84 -16.63 23.25
CA GLY A 242 25.92 -17.52 23.96
C GLY A 242 24.47 -17.06 24.06
N LEU A 243 24.09 -15.90 23.50
CA LEU A 243 22.70 -15.43 23.46
C LEU A 243 22.06 -15.76 22.11
N GLU A 244 20.82 -16.23 22.12
CA GLU A 244 20.06 -16.44 20.89
C GLU A 244 19.72 -15.08 20.24
N HIS A 245 19.98 -14.97 18.94
CA HIS A 245 19.66 -13.80 18.14
C HIS A 245 18.53 -14.12 17.16
N VAL A 246 17.68 -13.12 16.90
CA VAL A 246 16.73 -13.12 15.80
C VAL A 246 17.30 -12.28 14.68
N VAL A 247 17.19 -12.75 13.44
CA VAL A 247 17.64 -12.06 12.23
C VAL A 247 16.52 -12.04 11.20
N GLN A 248 16.36 -10.91 10.50
CA GLN A 248 15.47 -10.76 9.35
C GLN A 248 16.17 -9.93 8.27
N VAL A 249 15.77 -10.14 7.03
CA VAL A 249 16.29 -9.37 5.89
C VAL A 249 15.11 -8.84 5.08
N SER A 250 15.24 -7.62 4.57
CA SER A 250 14.33 -7.06 3.58
C SER A 250 15.15 -6.47 2.43
N THR A 251 14.48 -6.26 1.30
CA THR A 251 15.14 -5.86 0.06
C THR A 251 14.43 -4.68 -0.59
N LYS A 252 15.18 -3.91 -1.39
CA LYS A 252 14.69 -2.80 -2.18
C LYS A 252 15.48 -2.74 -3.49
N ASP A 253 14.91 -2.11 -4.50
CA ASP A 253 15.65 -1.74 -5.70
C ASP A 253 16.96 -0.98 -5.36
N PHE A 254 18.03 -1.30 -6.09
CA PHE A 254 19.36 -0.73 -5.88
C PHE A 254 19.42 0.77 -6.13
N LEU A 255 18.62 1.30 -7.07
CA LEU A 255 18.52 2.74 -7.37
C LEU A 255 17.60 3.48 -6.39
N ASP A 256 17.21 2.83 -5.29
CA ASP A 256 16.30 3.33 -4.27
C ASP A 256 14.88 3.63 -4.77
N ALA A 257 14.49 3.02 -5.90
CA ALA A 257 13.13 3.12 -6.41
C ALA A 257 12.12 2.40 -5.49
N GLY A 258 10.92 2.96 -5.40
CA GLY A 258 9.80 2.35 -4.70
C GLY A 258 10.01 2.18 -3.20
N ASN A 259 9.55 1.03 -2.67
CA ASN A 259 9.55 0.74 -1.23
C ASN A 259 10.36 -0.50 -0.89
N TRP A 260 10.81 -0.56 0.37
CA TRP A 260 11.33 -1.79 0.96
C TRP A 260 10.26 -2.89 0.95
N SER A 261 10.68 -4.13 0.72
CA SER A 261 9.86 -5.31 0.93
C SER A 261 9.42 -5.42 2.40
N GLU A 262 8.47 -6.30 2.66
CA GLU A 262 8.29 -6.79 4.03
C GLU A 262 9.57 -7.50 4.51
N TRP A 263 9.72 -7.64 5.83
CA TRP A 263 10.78 -8.45 6.40
C TRP A 263 10.56 -9.93 6.06
N SER A 264 11.65 -10.65 5.82
CA SER A 264 11.64 -12.11 5.67
C SER A 264 11.10 -12.78 6.93
N ALA A 265 10.79 -14.07 6.81
CA ALA A 265 10.61 -14.91 7.99
C ALA A 265 11.84 -14.80 8.93
N GLU A 266 11.58 -14.83 10.23
CA GLU A 266 12.61 -14.76 11.25
C GLU A 266 13.49 -16.02 11.22
N ALA A 267 14.80 -15.82 11.20
CA ALA A 267 15.78 -16.87 11.44
C ALA A 267 16.46 -16.66 12.79
N ARG A 268 16.86 -17.76 13.46
CA ARG A 268 17.44 -17.72 14.80
C ARG A 268 18.74 -18.51 14.84
N ALA A 269 19.71 -17.98 15.56
CA ALA A 269 20.97 -18.68 15.84
C ALA A 269 21.59 -18.17 17.13
N THR A 270 22.41 -19.02 17.75
CA THR A 270 23.19 -18.67 18.94
C THR A 270 24.68 -18.71 18.58
N PRO A 271 25.42 -17.61 18.74
CA PRO A 271 26.87 -17.62 18.56
C PRO A 271 27.54 -18.61 19.52
N VAL A 272 28.68 -19.16 19.10
CA VAL A 272 29.47 -20.08 19.94
C VAL A 272 29.80 -19.40 21.28
N ARG A 273 29.74 -20.14 22.39
CA ARG A 273 30.20 -19.64 23.69
C ARG A 273 31.72 -19.46 23.69
N ASP A 274 32.22 -18.49 24.43
CA ASP A 274 33.65 -18.37 24.68
C ASP A 274 34.17 -19.67 25.35
N PRO A 275 35.26 -20.28 24.85
CA PRO A 275 35.83 -21.48 25.47
C PRO A 275 36.29 -21.26 26.93
N ALA A 276 36.56 -20.00 27.31
CA ALA A 276 36.86 -19.64 28.71
C ALA A 276 35.66 -19.78 29.65
N THR A 277 34.43 -19.69 29.12
CA THR A 277 33.18 -19.78 29.92
C THR A 277 32.72 -21.23 30.09
N THR A 278 33.03 -22.11 29.14
CA THR A 278 32.72 -23.56 29.23
C THR A 278 33.59 -24.25 30.29
N ALA A 279 34.85 -23.82 30.45
CA ALA A 279 35.74 -24.34 31.48
C ALA A 279 35.29 -23.97 32.92
N SER A 280 34.51 -22.91 33.10
CA SER A 280 34.01 -22.48 34.42
C SER A 280 32.74 -23.21 34.84
N GLU A 281 31.90 -23.66 33.91
CA GLU A 281 30.69 -24.46 34.21
C GLU A 281 31.01 -25.96 34.45
N GLU A 282 32.06 -26.51 33.83
CA GLU A 282 32.42 -27.94 34.00
C GLU A 282 33.27 -28.24 35.26
N THR A 283 33.78 -27.22 35.98
CA THR A 283 34.69 -27.42 37.12
C THR A 283 33.99 -27.40 38.49
N THR A 284 32.66 -27.30 38.56
CA THR A 284 31.93 -27.22 39.86
C THR A 284 30.92 -28.34 40.07
N THR A 285 31.33 -29.58 39.80
CA THR A 285 30.58 -30.78 40.24
C THR A 285 31.51 -31.86 40.79
N ASP A 286 32.22 -31.57 41.87
CA ASP A 286 32.63 -32.62 42.81
C ASP A 286 32.94 -32.04 44.21
N ALA A 287 32.09 -32.37 45.20
CA ALA A 287 32.37 -32.49 46.64
C ALA A 287 31.11 -32.25 47.51
N SER A 288 30.46 -33.37 47.84
CA SER A 288 29.87 -33.79 49.13
C SER A 288 29.02 -32.83 50.00
N LEU A 289 27.83 -33.36 50.29
CA LEU A 289 26.83 -33.06 51.33
C LEU A 289 27.37 -32.67 52.73
N GLU A 290 26.76 -31.66 53.37
CA GLU A 290 26.18 -31.80 54.72
C GLU A 290 25.17 -30.69 55.07
N SER A 291 24.11 -31.06 55.78
CA SER A 291 22.92 -30.27 56.10
C SER A 291 23.05 -29.45 57.37
N LEU A 292 22.47 -28.23 57.42
CA LEU A 292 21.79 -27.68 58.60
C LEU A 292 20.66 -26.74 58.16
N ALA A 293 19.53 -26.82 58.86
CA ALA A 293 18.29 -26.08 58.62
C ALA A 293 18.17 -24.82 59.51
N GLU A 294 17.15 -23.99 59.18
CA GLU A 294 16.58 -22.80 59.89
C GLU A 294 17.42 -21.51 59.86
N GLU A 295 16.92 -20.28 59.61
CA GLU A 295 15.59 -19.63 59.52
C GLU A 295 15.82 -18.23 58.82
N PRO A 296 14.83 -17.50 58.24
CA PRO A 296 15.09 -16.44 57.26
C PRO A 296 15.22 -15.03 57.88
N SER A 297 16.17 -14.22 57.39
CA SER A 297 16.20 -12.79 57.71
C SER A 297 16.71 -11.91 56.56
N GLN A 298 15.78 -11.06 56.09
CA GLN A 298 15.92 -9.66 55.67
C GLN A 298 17.07 -9.23 54.75
N ALA A 299 16.68 -8.82 53.53
CA ALA A 299 17.48 -8.00 52.63
C ALA A 299 17.60 -6.54 53.12
N PRO A 300 18.77 -5.90 53.01
CA PRO A 300 18.88 -4.44 53.09
C PRO A 300 18.61 -3.81 51.72
N ASN A 301 17.70 -2.85 51.72
CA ASN A 301 17.36 -1.92 50.65
C ASN A 301 18.59 -1.16 50.11
N PRO A 302 18.77 -0.97 48.78
CA PRO A 302 19.71 0.01 48.26
C PRO A 302 19.04 1.38 48.11
N GLU A 303 19.57 2.40 48.81
CA GLU A 303 19.29 3.80 48.50
C GLU A 303 19.83 4.19 47.10
N PRO A 304 19.18 5.13 46.40
CA PRO A 304 19.52 5.48 45.03
C PRO A 304 20.75 6.39 44.98
N ILE A 305 21.81 5.93 44.32
CA ILE A 305 22.98 6.74 43.98
C ILE A 305 22.57 7.74 42.88
N ASN A 306 22.11 8.92 43.28
CA ASN A 306 21.92 10.06 42.39
C ASN A 306 23.29 10.72 42.14
N ARG A 307 24.00 10.25 41.12
CA ARG A 307 25.21 10.90 40.60
C ARG A 307 24.94 11.41 39.19
N SER A 308 24.30 12.58 39.10
CA SER A 308 24.21 13.33 37.84
C SER A 308 25.47 14.17 37.66
N ASP A 309 26.23 13.87 36.61
CA ASP A 309 27.52 14.50 36.30
C ASP A 309 27.32 16.01 36.01
N PRO A 310 28.10 16.92 36.63
CA PRO A 310 27.99 18.36 36.38
C PRO A 310 28.25 18.76 34.92
N LEU A 311 28.89 17.88 34.14
CA LEU A 311 29.13 18.06 32.71
C LEU A 311 27.85 17.94 31.86
N GLU A 312 26.91 17.08 32.27
CA GLU A 312 25.66 16.83 31.54
C GLU A 312 24.69 18.01 31.68
N LYS A 313 24.65 18.64 32.87
CA LYS A 313 23.88 19.87 33.11
C LYS A 313 24.41 21.05 32.29
N MET A 314 25.73 21.13 32.11
CA MET A 314 26.35 22.18 31.31
C MET A 314 26.06 21.98 29.81
N ALA A 315 26.08 20.73 29.32
CA ALA A 315 25.72 20.40 27.95
C ALA A 315 24.24 20.75 27.64
N ILE A 316 23.32 20.41 28.55
CA ILE A 316 21.88 20.71 28.38
C ILE A 316 21.62 22.22 28.30
N LEU A 317 22.29 23.03 29.13
CA LEU A 317 22.15 24.49 29.11
C LEU A 317 22.68 25.10 27.81
N VAL A 318 23.81 24.60 27.30
CA VAL A 318 24.37 25.04 26.02
C VAL A 318 23.46 24.66 24.85
N SER A 319 22.92 23.44 24.84
CA SER A 319 21.96 22.99 23.81
C SER A 319 20.66 23.80 23.83
N LEU A 320 20.13 24.13 25.00
CA LEU A 320 18.94 24.98 25.15
C LEU A 320 19.19 26.41 24.65
N GLY A 321 20.37 26.97 24.94
CA GLY A 321 20.76 28.30 24.45
C GLY A 321 20.86 28.36 22.93
N ILE A 322 21.47 27.34 22.32
CA ILE A 322 21.59 27.22 20.86
C ILE A 322 20.21 27.07 20.22
N PHE A 323 19.35 26.21 20.78
CA PHE A 323 17.99 26.01 20.27
C PHE A 323 17.16 27.30 20.35
N ALA A 324 17.20 28.01 21.49
CA ALA A 324 16.51 29.28 21.66
C ALA A 324 16.98 30.35 20.66
N PHE A 325 18.29 30.40 20.36
CA PHE A 325 18.84 31.30 19.35
C PHE A 325 18.29 31.02 17.94
N PHE A 326 18.24 29.75 17.52
CA PHE A 326 17.69 29.38 16.21
C PHE A 326 16.19 29.68 16.11
N VAL A 327 15.43 29.46 17.18
CA VAL A 327 14.00 29.79 17.22
C VAL A 327 13.79 31.31 17.09
N LEU A 328 14.56 32.12 17.82
CA LEU A 328 14.47 33.58 17.72
C LEU A 328 14.88 34.09 16.33
N ALA A 329 15.93 33.52 15.73
CA ALA A 329 16.34 33.86 14.37
C ALA A 329 15.26 33.50 13.34
N ALA A 330 14.62 32.33 13.46
CA ALA A 330 13.53 31.93 12.58
C ALA A 330 12.31 32.85 12.69
N VAL A 331 11.94 33.26 13.91
CA VAL A 331 10.86 34.23 14.13
C VAL A 331 11.20 35.59 13.51
N LEU A 332 12.45 36.04 13.63
CA LEU A 332 12.90 37.30 13.01
C LEU A 332 12.82 37.22 11.46
N VAL A 333 13.25 36.11 10.87
CA VAL A 333 13.14 35.89 9.42
C VAL A 333 11.69 35.87 8.96
N ILE A 334 10.80 35.18 9.69
CA ILE A 334 9.37 35.12 9.36
C ILE A 334 8.73 36.51 9.45
N THR A 335 9.03 37.29 10.48
CA THR A 335 8.51 38.66 10.63
C THR A 335 9.00 39.58 9.50
N ILE A 336 10.27 39.47 9.09
CA ILE A 336 10.81 40.19 7.92
C ILE A 336 10.11 39.76 6.63
N LEU A 337 9.89 38.46 6.43
CA LEU A 337 9.19 37.95 5.24
C LEU A 337 7.73 38.43 5.18
N ILE A 338 7.03 38.46 6.31
CA ILE A 338 5.66 39.00 6.39
C ILE A 338 5.69 40.50 6.09
N TRP A 339 6.63 41.26 6.66
CA TRP A 339 6.77 42.69 6.40
C TRP A 339 7.07 42.98 4.92
N LEU A 340 7.95 42.20 4.28
CA LEU A 340 8.21 42.31 2.85
C LEU A 340 6.99 41.95 1.99
N ARG A 341 6.21 40.93 2.38
CA ARG A 341 4.95 40.59 1.68
C ARG A 341 3.92 41.69 1.80
N VAL A 342 3.72 42.25 2.99
CA VAL A 342 2.77 43.37 3.22
C VAL A 342 3.21 44.62 2.44
N ARG A 343 4.51 44.94 2.45
CA ARG A 343 5.05 46.08 1.69
C ARG A 343 4.95 45.87 0.18
N LYS A 344 5.09 44.63 -0.30
CA LYS A 344 4.87 44.29 -1.71
C LYS A 344 3.41 44.41 -2.10
N HIS A 345 2.48 43.94 -1.26
CA HIS A 345 1.04 44.06 -1.51
C HIS A 345 0.57 45.53 -1.52
N GLY A 346 1.11 46.38 -0.64
CA GLY A 346 0.83 47.83 -0.66
C GLY A 346 1.34 48.57 -1.91
N LYS A 347 2.27 47.97 -2.66
CA LYS A 347 2.83 48.54 -3.90
C LYS A 347 2.10 48.06 -5.16
N ASP A 348 1.35 46.96 -5.09
CA ASP A 348 0.54 46.44 -6.20
C ASP A 348 -0.88 47.05 -6.24
N GLU A 349 -1.41 47.60 -5.13
CA GLU A 349 -2.71 48.29 -5.12
C GLU A 349 -2.71 49.71 -5.73
N THR A 350 -1.54 50.29 -6.06
CA THR A 350 -1.43 51.67 -6.58
C THR A 350 -1.04 51.77 -8.06
N LYS A 351 -1.39 50.79 -8.90
CA LYS A 351 -1.26 50.92 -10.37
C LYS A 351 -2.59 50.62 -11.07
N PRO A 352 -3.21 51.60 -11.77
CA PRO A 352 -4.38 51.32 -12.59
C PRO A 352 -3.97 50.53 -13.84
N HIS A 353 -4.78 49.52 -14.16
CA HIS A 353 -4.69 48.68 -15.35
C HIS A 353 -4.82 49.51 -16.63
N ASN A 354 -3.80 49.47 -17.50
CA ASN A 354 -3.93 49.84 -18.90
C ASN A 354 -3.62 48.63 -19.77
N PHE A 355 -4.67 48.15 -20.44
CA PHE A 355 -4.61 47.17 -21.52
C PHE A 355 -4.50 47.92 -22.86
N LEU A 356 -3.75 47.32 -23.79
CA LEU A 356 -3.71 47.48 -25.26
C LEU A 356 -2.49 48.16 -25.91
N VAL A 357 -1.83 47.30 -26.72
CA VAL A 357 -1.27 47.50 -28.07
C VAL A 357 0.10 48.19 -28.17
N ALA A 358 1.11 47.42 -28.60
CA ALA A 358 1.87 47.74 -29.81
C ALA A 358 2.66 46.51 -30.29
N ALA A 359 2.69 46.36 -31.61
CA ALA A 359 3.18 45.23 -32.35
C ALA A 359 4.69 45.28 -32.64
N THR A 360 5.18 44.16 -33.19
CA THR A 360 6.32 44.02 -34.11
C THR A 360 7.75 44.30 -33.60
N HIS A 361 8.55 43.23 -33.53
CA HIS A 361 9.84 43.20 -34.24
C HIS A 361 10.24 41.75 -34.56
N LEU A 362 10.36 41.45 -35.85
CA LEU A 362 11.00 40.25 -36.40
C LEU A 362 12.53 40.37 -36.24
N LYS A 363 13.20 39.28 -35.82
CA LYS A 363 14.57 38.97 -36.26
C LYS A 363 14.82 37.45 -36.24
N ALA A 364 15.61 37.01 -37.21
CA ALA A 364 15.69 35.68 -37.80
C ALA A 364 16.36 34.56 -36.96
N LEU A 365 16.06 33.32 -37.39
CA LEU A 365 16.64 31.96 -37.14
C LEU A 365 18.19 31.90 -37.13
N PRO A 366 18.88 30.83 -36.62
CA PRO A 366 18.66 29.37 -36.90
C PRO A 366 18.93 28.46 -35.65
N SER A 367 18.97 27.12 -35.65
CA SER A 367 18.96 26.03 -36.62
C SER A 367 18.38 24.77 -35.95
N GLU A 368 17.85 23.85 -36.75
CA GLU A 368 17.65 22.46 -36.37
C GLU A 368 18.98 21.83 -35.92
N SER A 369 18.94 21.06 -34.83
CA SER A 369 19.94 20.05 -34.52
C SER A 369 19.20 18.75 -34.26
N GLY A 370 19.50 17.76 -35.10
CA GLY A 370 19.02 16.39 -34.93
C GLY A 370 19.58 15.79 -33.64
N CYS A 371 18.78 14.95 -33.00
CA CYS A 371 19.24 14.07 -31.93
C CYS A 371 19.35 12.66 -32.51
N SER A 372 20.53 12.08 -32.28
CA SER A 372 20.89 10.68 -32.51
C SER A 372 20.14 9.73 -31.60
#